data_AF-G4H9J0-F1
#
_entry.id   AF-G4H9J0-F1
#
_cell.length_a   1.000
_cell.length_b   1.000
_cell.length_c   1.000
_cell.angle_alpha   90.00
_cell.angle_beta   90.00
_cell.angle_gamma   90.00
#
_symmetry.space_group_name_H-M   'P 1'
#
loop_
_entity.id
_entity.type
_entity.pdbx_description
1 polymer ?
#
loop_
_entity_poly.entity_id
_entity_poly.type
_entity_poly.pdbx_seq_one_letter_code
_entity_poly.pdbx_strand_id
1 'polypeptide(L)'
;MFNFQDKKYHFYSLNASTMLNNPWTKGTIYILPQDKFKKSDNNIVHFNEWVSHEHVKPIARLEVGIEDFYFRDKVSTHKDNESLLKTWLLYKVRSKRAKPTMARNSR
;
A
#
# COMPACT_ATOMS: atom_id res chain seq x y z
N MET A 1 -16.22 -7.12 -27.25
CA MET A 1 -15.83 -5.83 -26.65
C MET A 1 -16.07 -5.91 -25.15
N PHE A 2 -15.05 -6.24 -24.35
CA PHE A 2 -15.22 -6.45 -22.90
C PHE A 2 -14.89 -5.17 -22.14
N ASN A 3 -15.92 -4.56 -21.55
CA ASN A 3 -15.83 -3.37 -20.72
C ASN A 3 -15.47 -3.82 -19.29
N PHE A 4 -14.19 -3.83 -18.93
CA PHE A 4 -13.78 -4.05 -17.53
C PHE A 4 -14.02 -2.73 -16.77
N GLN A 5 -15.03 -2.71 -15.90
CA GLN A 5 -15.19 -1.68 -14.88
C GLN A 5 -13.84 -1.40 -14.20
N ASP A 6 -13.48 -0.13 -14.05
CA ASP A 6 -12.27 0.43 -13.42
C ASP A 6 -12.13 0.05 -11.93
N LYS A 7 -12.06 -1.25 -11.63
CA LYS A 7 -11.84 -1.75 -10.27
C LYS A 7 -10.36 -1.58 -9.94
N LYS A 8 -10.07 -0.63 -9.06
CA LYS A 8 -8.74 -0.44 -8.46
C LYS A 8 -8.50 -1.51 -7.41
N TYR A 9 -7.36 -2.19 -7.48
CA TYR A 9 -6.93 -3.18 -6.50
C TYR A 9 -5.74 -2.65 -5.74
N HIS A 10 -5.76 -2.80 -4.41
CA HIS A 10 -4.60 -2.53 -3.56
C HIS A 10 -3.92 -3.85 -3.20
N PHE A 11 -2.60 -3.87 -3.26
CA PHE A 11 -1.79 -5.03 -2.90
C PHE A 11 -0.69 -4.63 -1.94
N TYR A 12 -0.55 -5.42 -0.89
CA TYR A 12 0.45 -5.22 0.16
C TYR A 12 1.20 -6.52 0.35
N SER A 13 2.53 -6.45 0.36
CA SER A 13 3.36 -7.61 0.61
C SER A 13 4.60 -7.26 1.42
N LEU A 14 5.03 -8.23 2.21
CA LEU A 14 6.29 -8.20 2.95
C LEU A 14 7.07 -9.47 2.61
N ASN A 15 8.39 -9.40 2.72
CA ASN A 15 9.23 -10.59 2.66
C ASN A 15 9.14 -11.34 4.01
N ALA A 16 9.51 -12.62 4.00
CA ALA A 16 9.29 -13.53 5.12
C ALA A 16 10.08 -13.10 6.36
N SER A 17 11.35 -12.72 6.18
CA SER A 17 12.18 -12.21 7.29
C SER A 17 11.58 -10.98 7.95
N THR A 18 11.05 -10.01 7.19
CA THR A 18 10.42 -8.82 7.78
C THR A 18 9.17 -9.17 8.57
N MET A 19 8.32 -10.07 8.05
CA MET A 19 7.11 -10.48 8.77
C MET A 19 7.44 -11.21 10.09
N LEU A 20 8.48 -12.04 10.10
CA LEU A 20 8.93 -12.75 11.31
C LEU A 20 9.42 -11.79 12.40
N ASN A 21 9.92 -10.62 12.02
CA ASN A 21 10.41 -9.60 12.95
C ASN A 21 9.33 -8.67 13.50
N ASN A 22 8.04 -9.01 13.32
CA ASN A 22 6.89 -8.20 13.76
C ASN A 22 7.03 -6.71 13.36
N PRO A 23 6.93 -6.39 12.06
CA PRO A 23 7.40 -5.13 11.49
C PRO A 23 6.45 -3.95 11.72
N TRP A 24 5.41 -4.14 12.51
CA TRP A 24 4.38 -3.14 12.75
C TRP A 24 4.87 -2.13 13.76
N THR A 25 4.79 -0.85 13.40
CA THR A 25 5.19 0.27 14.26
C THR A 25 4.13 1.36 14.24
N LYS A 26 4.22 2.27 15.22
CA LYS A 26 3.45 3.51 15.22
C LYS A 26 4.06 4.49 14.23
N GLY A 27 3.20 5.20 13.51
CA GLY A 27 3.59 6.18 12.51
C GLY A 27 2.89 7.52 12.71
N THR A 28 3.19 8.45 11.81
CA THR A 28 2.50 9.74 11.74
C THR A 28 2.26 10.10 10.28
N ILE A 29 1.00 10.38 9.94
CA ILE A 29 0.62 10.99 8.66
C ILE A 29 0.69 12.50 8.82
N TYR A 30 1.50 13.15 7.98
CA TYR A 30 1.57 14.60 7.90
C TYR A 30 0.66 15.11 6.79
N ILE A 31 -0.18 16.08 7.11
CA ILE A 31 -1.00 16.79 6.13
C ILE A 31 -0.22 18.04 5.71
N LEU A 32 0.07 18.15 4.42
CA LEU A 32 0.88 19.21 3.84
C LEU A 32 0.03 20.12 2.95
N PRO A 33 0.33 21.43 2.88
CA PRO A 33 -0.36 22.37 2.00
C PRO A 33 -0.04 22.06 0.53
N GLN A 34 -1.07 21.89 -0.30
CA GLN A 34 -0.94 21.40 -1.68
C GLN A 34 -0.30 22.42 -2.64
N ASP A 35 -0.53 23.72 -2.42
CA ASP A 35 -0.01 24.83 -3.23
C ASP A 35 1.53 24.87 -3.30
N LYS A 36 2.18 24.19 -2.35
CA LYS A 36 3.63 24.03 -2.28
C LYS A 36 4.19 22.89 -3.14
N PHE A 37 3.35 22.13 -3.83
CA PHE A 37 3.75 20.98 -4.62
C PHE A 37 3.37 21.14 -6.10
N LYS A 38 4.18 20.53 -6.96
CA LYS A 38 3.92 20.38 -8.41
C LYS A 38 3.87 18.90 -8.77
N LYS A 39 3.03 18.52 -9.72
CA LYS A 39 3.03 17.15 -10.25
C LYS A 39 4.34 16.91 -11.01
N SER A 40 4.92 15.73 -10.83
CA SER A 40 6.10 15.32 -11.57
C SER A 40 5.68 14.88 -12.97
N ASP A 41 5.89 15.74 -13.97
CA ASP A 41 5.43 15.50 -15.35
C ASP A 41 6.49 14.83 -16.25
N ASN A 42 7.72 14.64 -15.77
CA ASN A 42 8.91 14.53 -16.64
C ASN A 42 9.74 13.24 -16.57
N ASN A 43 9.16 12.09 -16.24
CA ASN A 43 9.90 10.83 -16.28
C ASN A 43 9.27 9.81 -17.24
N ILE A 44 10.14 9.04 -17.91
CA ILE A 44 9.82 7.88 -18.77
C ILE A 44 8.93 6.86 -18.05
N VAL A 45 8.86 6.93 -16.72
CA VAL A 45 7.93 6.19 -15.86
C VAL A 45 6.96 7.20 -15.21
N HIS A 46 5.68 7.10 -15.57
CA HIS A 46 4.61 7.92 -15.00
C HIS A 46 4.30 7.51 -13.57
N PHE A 47 5.00 8.10 -12.60
CA PHE A 47 4.57 8.09 -11.22
C PHE A 47 3.66 9.30 -10.97
N ASN A 48 2.47 9.09 -10.43
CA ASN A 48 1.54 10.16 -10.02
C ASN A 48 2.02 10.82 -8.72
N GLU A 49 3.23 11.35 -8.74
CA GLU A 49 3.89 11.94 -7.58
C GLU A 49 3.80 13.48 -7.61
N TRP A 50 3.73 14.05 -6.42
CA TRP A 50 3.78 15.50 -6.20
C TRP A 50 5.10 15.83 -5.50
N VAL A 51 5.83 16.83 -6.01
CA VAL A 51 7.16 17.21 -5.54
C VAL A 51 7.16 18.69 -5.13
N SER A 52 7.83 19.02 -4.03
CA SER A 52 8.14 20.40 -3.64
C SER A 52 9.65 20.61 -3.65
N HIS A 53 10.09 21.78 -4.11
CA HIS A 53 11.51 22.19 -4.10
C HIS A 53 11.81 23.21 -2.99
N GLU A 54 10.82 23.55 -2.17
CA GLU A 54 10.95 24.44 -1.02
C GLU A 54 10.65 23.68 0.28
N HIS A 55 11.10 24.22 1.41
CA HIS A 55 10.75 23.65 2.71
C HIS A 55 9.25 23.82 2.98
N VAL A 56 8.58 22.74 3.38
CA VAL A 56 7.15 22.73 3.67
C VAL A 56 6.91 22.37 5.14
N LYS A 57 6.16 23.21 5.85
CA LYS A 57 5.70 22.93 7.21
C LYS A 57 4.36 22.18 7.17
N PRO A 58 4.19 21.06 7.89
CA PRO A 58 2.89 20.40 8.01
C PRO A 58 1.84 21.31 8.64
N ILE A 59 0.62 21.25 8.13
CA ILE A 59 -0.54 21.97 8.70
C ILE A 59 -1.26 21.13 9.76
N ALA A 60 -1.10 19.81 9.71
CA ALA A 60 -1.59 18.89 10.73
C ALA A 60 -0.76 17.60 10.75
N ARG A 61 -0.87 16.86 11.86
CA ARG A 61 -0.30 15.54 12.05
C ARG A 61 -1.36 14.59 12.61
N LEU A 62 -1.34 13.35 12.17
CA LEU A 62 -2.21 12.29 12.65
C LEU A 62 -1.35 11.10 13.05
N GLU A 63 -1.36 10.74 14.33
CA GLU A 63 -0.75 9.51 14.80
C GLU A 63 -1.55 8.32 14.29
N VAL A 64 -0.85 7.29 13.79
CA VAL A 64 -1.48 6.07 13.26
C VAL A 64 -0.80 4.83 13.81
N GLY A 65 -1.60 3.80 14.05
CA GLY A 65 -1.14 2.47 14.43
C GLY A 65 -1.48 1.42 13.38
N ILE A 66 -1.16 0.17 13.70
CA ILE A 66 -1.48 -0.98 12.84
C ILE A 66 -2.99 -1.28 12.84
N GLU A 67 -3.67 -0.89 13.90
CA GLU A 67 -5.12 -0.93 14.08
C GLU A 67 -5.88 -0.06 13.07
N ASP A 68 -5.26 1.02 12.58
CA ASP A 68 -5.84 1.91 11.56
C ASP A 68 -5.67 1.34 10.13
N PHE A 69 -4.87 0.30 9.97
CA PHE A 69 -4.59 -0.29 8.67
C PHE A 69 -5.59 -1.40 8.33
N TYR A 70 -6.65 -1.03 7.61
CA TYR A 70 -7.74 -1.93 7.18
C TYR A 70 -7.27 -3.21 6.45
N PHE A 71 -6.12 -3.16 5.77
CA PHE A 71 -5.58 -4.30 5.02
C PHE A 71 -4.54 -5.12 5.80
N ARG A 72 -4.41 -4.92 7.11
CA ARG A 72 -3.48 -5.65 7.98
C ARG A 72 -3.49 -7.15 7.74
N ASP A 73 -4.66 -7.77 7.79
CA ASP A 73 -4.80 -9.24 7.63
C ASP A 73 -4.79 -9.68 6.16
N LYS A 74 -4.52 -8.76 5.23
CA LYS A 74 -4.45 -8.97 3.78
C LYS A 74 -3.05 -8.70 3.22
N VAL A 75 -2.05 -8.54 4.09
CA VAL A 75 -0.65 -8.44 3.69
C VAL A 75 -0.11 -9.83 3.37
N SER A 76 0.37 -10.01 2.15
CA SER A 76 0.93 -11.28 1.70
C SER A 76 2.42 -11.40 2.03
N THR A 77 2.86 -12.61 2.36
CA THR A 77 4.27 -12.90 2.63
C THR A 77 4.89 -13.69 1.48
N HIS A 78 6.06 -13.26 1.01
CA HIS A 78 6.82 -13.94 -0.06
C HIS A 78 8.25 -14.25 0.40
N LYS A 79 8.94 -15.15 -0.31
CA LYS A 79 10.31 -15.52 0.05
C LYS A 79 11.26 -14.36 -0.22
N ASP A 80 12.28 -14.22 0.61
CA ASP A 80 13.27 -13.12 0.53
C ASP A 80 14.02 -13.09 -0.82
N ASN A 81 14.10 -14.22 -1.51
CA ASN A 81 14.75 -14.37 -2.83
C ASN A 81 13.76 -14.56 -3.99
N GLU A 82 12.47 -14.24 -3.80
CA GLU A 82 11.48 -14.28 -4.88
C GLU A 82 11.64 -13.07 -5.80
N SER A 83 11.85 -13.30 -7.10
CA SER A 83 11.93 -12.18 -8.06
C SER A 83 10.58 -11.46 -8.15
N LEU A 84 10.60 -10.13 -8.30
CA LEU A 84 9.38 -9.30 -8.38
C LEU A 84 8.40 -9.77 -9.47
N LEU A 85 8.91 -10.25 -10.60
CA LEU A 85 8.12 -10.83 -11.68
C LEU A 85 7.40 -12.12 -11.26
N LYS A 86 8.08 -12.97 -10.48
CA LYS A 86 7.52 -14.20 -9.94
C LYS A 86 6.48 -13.91 -8.86
N THR A 87 6.73 -12.92 -8.00
CA THR A 87 5.76 -12.42 -7.02
C THR A 87 4.49 -11.91 -7.70
N TRP A 88 4.61 -11.14 -8.78
CA TRP A 88 3.48 -10.64 -9.56
C TRP A 88 2.69 -11.76 -10.25
N LEU A 89 3.37 -12.78 -10.79
CA LEU A 89 2.70 -13.92 -11.44
C LEU A 89 1.94 -14.78 -10.42
N LEU A 90 2.57 -15.09 -9.27
CA LEU A 90 1.96 -15.87 -8.20
C LEU A 90 0.84 -15.11 -7.48
N TYR A 91 0.87 -13.78 -7.49
CA TYR A 91 -0.19 -12.92 -6.95
C TYR A 91 -1.57 -13.23 -7.57
N LYS A 92 -1.68 -13.36 -8.91
CA LYS A 92 -2.96 -13.65 -9.57
C LYS A 92 -3.58 -14.98 -9.11
N VAL A 93 -2.75 -15.91 -8.65
CA VAL A 93 -3.18 -17.21 -8.13
C VAL A 93 -3.51 -17.14 -6.63
N ARG A 94 -2.68 -16.44 -5.84
CA ARG A 94 -2.86 -16.27 -4.39
C ARG A 94 -4.12 -15.46 -4.05
N SER A 95 -4.40 -14.41 -4.81
CA SER A 95 -5.62 -13.57 -4.65
C SER A 95 -6.92 -14.30 -4.98
N LYS A 96 -6.91 -15.33 -5.83
CA LYS A 96 -8.07 -16.17 -6.12
C LYS A 96 -8.33 -17.25 -5.07
N ARG A 97 -7.36 -17.56 -4.22
CA ARG A 97 -7.44 -18.62 -3.19
C ARG A 97 -7.73 -18.09 -1.78
N ALA A 98 -7.64 -16.78 -1.56
CA ALA A 98 -8.05 -16.18 -0.31
C ALA A 98 -9.58 -16.32 -0.16
N LYS A 99 -10.01 -17.22 0.73
CA LYS A 99 -11.43 -17.30 1.12
C LYS A 99 -11.82 -15.97 1.78
N PRO A 100 -13.01 -15.43 1.49
CA PRO A 100 -13.52 -14.32 2.28
C PRO A 100 -13.72 -14.84 3.70
N THR A 101 -12.91 -14.35 4.65
CA THR A 101 -13.20 -14.54 6.07
C THR A 101 -14.52 -13.83 6.34
N MET A 102 -15.55 -14.60 6.67
CA MET A 102 -16.86 -14.09 7.05
C MET A 102 -16.69 -13.00 8.11
N ALA A 103 -17.29 -11.84 7.87
CA ALA A 103 -17.48 -10.81 8.88
C ALA A 103 -18.20 -11.45 10.07
N ARG A 104 -17.54 -11.49 11.23
CA ARG A 104 -18.19 -11.91 12.47
C ARG A 104 -19.10 -10.76 12.91
N ASN A 105 -20.40 -10.94 12.69
CA ASN A 105 -21.42 -10.17 13.39
C ASN A 105 -21.35 -10.47 14.89
N SER A 106 -21.30 -9.42 15.71
CA SER A 106 -21.70 -9.38 17.13
C SER A 106 -21.61 -7.89 17.50
N ARG A 107 -22.71 -7.13 17.46
CA ARG A 107 -23.66 -6.90 18.58
C ARG A 107 -22.94 -6.70 19.90
#